data_AF-A0A1I9HZT4-F1
#
_entry.id   AF-A0A1I9HZT4-F1
#
_cell.length_a   1.000
_cell.length_b   1.000
_cell.length_c   1.000
_cell.angle_alpha   90.00
_cell.angle_beta   90.00
_cell.angle_gamma   90.00
#
_symmetry.space_group_name_H-M   'P 1'
#
loop_
_entity.id
_entity.type
_entity.pdbx_description
1 polymer ?
#
loop_
_entity_poly.entity_id
_entity_poly.type
_entity_poly.pdbx_seq_one_letter_code
_entity_poly.pdbx_strand_id
1 'polypeptide(L)'
;ISLSIISEFLIIYGYPAQAMMDEAAEIGNTLYCHCDWYVPNTKPLSKYILMMLTRSQIPVIISAEGFFNINNATVVLLMKRTYSFYALLQTLN
;
A
#
# COMPACT_ATOMS: atom_id res chain seq x y z
N ILE A 1 13.85 20.56 3.73
CA ILE A 1 13.62 19.55 2.68
C ILE A 1 13.06 20.29 1.47
N SER A 2 13.72 20.23 0.33
CA SER A 2 13.24 20.90 -0.90
C SER A 2 12.05 20.14 -1.49
N LEU A 3 11.18 20.83 -2.23
CA LEU A 3 10.05 20.21 -2.94
C LEU A 3 10.50 19.03 -3.81
N SER A 4 11.70 19.14 -4.40
CA SER A 4 12.36 18.09 -5.19
C SER A 4 12.54 16.78 -4.44
N ILE A 5 12.92 16.83 -3.16
CA ILE A 5 13.13 15.62 -2.34
C ILE A 5 11.77 14.95 -2.07
N ILE A 6 10.72 15.73 -1.78
CA ILE A 6 9.39 15.17 -1.53
C ILE A 6 8.83 14.49 -2.79
N SER A 7 9.01 15.11 -3.97
CA SER A 7 8.59 14.50 -5.23
C SER A 7 9.35 13.21 -5.53
N GLU A 8 10.64 13.15 -5.23
CA GLU A 8 11.44 11.94 -5.40
C GLU A 8 10.96 10.82 -4.46
N PHE A 9 10.73 11.13 -3.19
CA PHE A 9 10.18 10.16 -2.23
C PHE A 9 8.80 9.64 -2.65
N LEU A 10 7.96 10.50 -3.22
CA LEU A 10 6.65 10.11 -3.73
C LEU A 10 6.76 9.18 -4.93
N ILE A 11 7.56 9.53 -5.93
CA ILE A 11 7.62 8.79 -7.20
C ILE A 11 8.36 7.45 -7.03
N ILE A 12 9.48 7.45 -6.31
CA ILE A 12 10.34 6.25 -6.18
C ILE A 12 9.78 5.28 -5.15
N TYR A 13 9.20 5.77 -4.06
CA TYR A 13 8.78 4.92 -2.95
C TYR A 13 7.27 4.91 -2.73
N GLY A 14 6.65 6.08 -2.56
CA GLY A 14 5.23 6.18 -2.19
C GLY A 14 4.29 5.54 -3.21
N TYR A 15 4.35 6.02 -4.46
CA TYR A 15 3.48 5.59 -5.55
C TYR A 15 3.59 4.09 -5.87
N PRO A 16 4.78 3.51 -6.14
CA PRO A 16 4.88 2.09 -6.44
C PRO A 16 4.49 1.22 -5.26
N ALA A 17 4.82 1.62 -4.03
CA ALA A 17 4.39 0.89 -2.84
C ALA A 17 2.86 0.88 -2.74
N GLN A 18 2.21 2.04 -2.86
CA GLN A 18 0.76 2.14 -2.82
C GLN A 18 0.09 1.35 -3.93
N ALA A 19 0.55 1.49 -5.18
CA ALA A 19 0.00 0.76 -6.32
C ALA A 19 0.09 -0.75 -6.13
N MET A 20 1.23 -1.25 -5.64
CA MET A 20 1.39 -2.68 -5.34
C MET A 20 0.45 -3.15 -4.22
N MET A 21 0.24 -2.34 -3.18
CA MET A 21 -0.71 -2.66 -2.09
C MET A 21 -2.15 -2.72 -2.60
N ASP A 22 -2.54 -1.77 -3.44
CA ASP A 22 -3.88 -1.66 -4.01
C ASP A 22 -4.17 -2.85 -4.94
N GLU A 23 -3.25 -3.16 -5.87
CA GLU A 23 -3.37 -4.31 -6.77
C GLU A 23 -3.42 -5.63 -6.00
N ALA A 24 -2.60 -5.78 -4.96
CA ALA A 24 -2.62 -6.99 -4.14
C ALA A 24 -3.96 -7.19 -3.38
N ALA A 25 -4.58 -6.10 -2.93
CA ALA A 25 -5.89 -6.14 -2.31
C ALA A 25 -6.99 -6.52 -3.33
N GLU A 26 -6.88 -6.01 -4.56
CA GLU A 26 -7.84 -6.25 -5.63
C GLU A 26 -7.89 -7.71 -6.11
N ILE A 27 -6.80 -8.46 -5.96
CA ILE A 27 -6.76 -9.91 -6.26
C ILE A 27 -7.86 -10.66 -5.50
N GLY A 28 -8.06 -10.33 -4.22
CA GLY A 28 -9.09 -10.96 -3.40
C GLY A 28 -10.50 -10.68 -3.91
N ASN A 29 -10.75 -9.42 -4.27
CA ASN A 29 -12.02 -9.00 -4.84
C ASN A 29 -12.27 -9.69 -6.19
N THR A 30 -11.27 -9.73 -7.05
CA THR A 30 -11.34 -10.38 -8.37
C THR A 30 -11.64 -11.88 -8.25
N LEU A 31 -10.95 -12.59 -7.36
CA LEU A 31 -11.19 -14.02 -7.14
C LEU A 31 -12.61 -14.31 -6.65
N TYR A 32 -13.15 -13.46 -5.79
CA TYR A 32 -14.50 -13.65 -5.25
C TYR A 32 -15.59 -13.27 -6.27
N CYS A 33 -15.43 -12.13 -6.94
CA CYS A 33 -16.44 -11.55 -7.82
C CYS A 33 -16.43 -12.12 -9.25
N HIS A 34 -15.29 -12.62 -9.74
CA HIS A 34 -15.11 -12.93 -11.17
C HIS A 34 -14.74 -14.39 -11.49
N CYS A 35 -14.35 -15.22 -10.52
CA CYS A 35 -13.87 -16.59 -10.80
C CYS A 35 -14.92 -17.72 -10.71
N ASP A 36 -16.21 -17.41 -10.54
CA ASP A 36 -17.32 -18.39 -10.52
C ASP A 36 -16.97 -19.71 -9.78
N TRP A 37 -16.42 -19.57 -8.57
CA TRP A 37 -15.86 -20.67 -7.77
C TRP A 37 -16.86 -21.76 -7.39
N TYR A 38 -18.15 -21.46 -7.51
CA TYR A 38 -19.30 -22.33 -7.19
C TYR A 38 -19.74 -23.22 -8.36
N VAL A 39 -19.21 -23.00 -9.57
CA VAL A 39 -19.61 -23.74 -10.78
C VAL A 39 -18.91 -25.11 -10.85
N PRO A 40 -19.55 -26.17 -11.36
CA PRO A 40 -18.94 -27.51 -11.43
C PRO A 40 -17.60 -27.56 -12.19
N ASN A 41 -17.42 -26.74 -13.23
CA ASN A 41 -16.21 -26.71 -14.04
C ASN A 41 -14.99 -26.13 -13.29
N THR A 42 -15.21 -25.28 -12.28
CA THR A 42 -14.15 -24.66 -11.47
C THR A 42 -13.84 -25.46 -10.21
N LYS A 43 -14.54 -26.58 -9.95
CA LYS A 43 -14.28 -27.48 -8.80
C LYS A 43 -12.81 -27.89 -8.64
N PRO A 44 -12.06 -28.26 -9.69
CA PRO A 44 -10.64 -28.59 -9.54
C PRO A 44 -9.80 -27.39 -9.06
N LEU A 45 -10.25 -26.16 -9.39
CA LEU A 45 -9.57 -24.92 -9.04
C LEU A 45 -10.02 -24.34 -7.68
N SER A 46 -11.17 -24.78 -7.15
CA SER A 46 -11.79 -24.27 -5.92
C SER A 46 -10.83 -24.20 -4.73
N LYS A 47 -10.00 -25.23 -4.54
CA LYS A 47 -8.99 -25.27 -3.47
C LYS A 47 -7.92 -24.20 -3.63
N TYR A 48 -7.49 -23.93 -4.87
CA TYR A 48 -6.51 -22.89 -5.18
C TYR A 48 -7.13 -21.50 -5.02
N ILE A 49 -8.37 -21.30 -5.48
CA ILE A 49 -9.11 -20.05 -5.28
C ILE A 49 -9.26 -19.75 -3.79
N LEU A 50 -9.67 -20.74 -2.99
CA LEU A 50 -9.79 -20.58 -1.54
C LEU A 50 -8.45 -20.23 -0.88
N MET A 51 -7.37 -20.90 -1.29
CA MET A 51 -6.03 -20.59 -0.79
C MET A 51 -5.62 -19.15 -1.11
N MET A 52 -5.79 -18.71 -2.37
CA MET A 52 -5.46 -17.36 -2.79
C MET A 52 -6.34 -16.31 -2.10
N LEU A 53 -7.64 -16.56 -1.97
CA LEU A 53 -8.58 -15.69 -1.25
C LEU A 53 -8.22 -15.56 0.24
N THR A 54 -7.77 -16.64 0.87
CA THR A 54 -7.32 -16.59 2.27
C THR A 54 -6.00 -15.83 2.41
N ARG A 55 -5.12 -15.89 1.41
CA ARG A 55 -3.86 -15.14 1.40
C ARG A 55 -4.07 -13.65 1.11
N SER A 56 -5.02 -13.29 0.25
CA SER A 56 -5.28 -11.88 -0.08
C SER A 56 -5.85 -11.07 1.11
N GLN A 57 -6.38 -11.74 2.14
CA GLN A 57 -6.76 -11.08 3.40
C GLN A 57 -5.55 -10.57 4.20
N ILE A 58 -4.36 -11.07 3.91
CA ILE A 58 -3.12 -10.60 4.54
C ILE A 58 -2.59 -9.45 3.66
N PRO A 59 -2.55 -8.21 4.17
CA PRO A 59 -2.10 -7.09 3.37
C PRO A 59 -0.64 -7.25 2.97
N VAL A 60 -0.34 -6.96 1.71
CA VAL A 60 1.04 -6.79 1.26
C VAL A 60 1.52 -5.45 1.76
N ILE A 61 2.67 -5.41 2.44
CA ILE A 61 3.22 -4.19 3.05
C ILE A 61 4.70 -4.11 2.74
N ILE A 62 5.14 -2.94 2.29
CA ILE A 62 6.57 -2.60 2.22
C ILE A 62 6.93 -1.86 3.50
N SER A 63 7.80 -2.45 4.33
CA SER A 63 8.28 -1.82 5.56
C SER A 63 9.74 -1.37 5.40
N ALA A 64 10.06 -0.19 5.93
CA ALA A 64 11.44 0.26 6.10
C ALA A 64 12.01 -0.41 7.35
N GLU A 65 12.49 -1.66 7.22
CA GLU A 65 13.09 -2.44 8.32
C GLU A 65 12.19 -2.55 9.57
N GLY A 66 10.86 -2.52 9.37
CA GLY A 66 9.88 -2.58 10.46
C GLY A 66 9.61 -1.25 11.20
N PHE A 67 10.29 -0.15 10.88
CA PHE A 67 10.05 1.15 11.53
C PHE A 67 8.73 1.79 11.10
N PHE A 68 8.46 1.80 9.79
CA PHE A 68 7.24 2.34 9.22
C PHE A 68 6.92 1.71 7.87
N ASN A 69 5.64 1.72 7.52
CA ASN A 69 5.15 1.24 6.24
C ASN A 69 5.33 2.34 5.18
N ILE A 70 5.94 1.99 4.06
CA ILE A 70 6.13 2.89 2.94
C ILE A 70 4.85 2.89 2.12
N ASN A 71 4.20 4.06 2.06
CA ASN A 71 3.03 4.32 1.21
C ASN A 71 2.86 5.84 1.04
N ASN A 72 1.84 6.25 0.27
CA ASN A 72 1.57 7.67 0.04
C ASN A 72 1.23 8.43 1.33
N ALA A 73 0.56 7.78 2.29
CA ALA A 73 0.25 8.41 3.58
C ALA A 73 1.52 8.76 4.38
N THR A 74 2.56 7.93 4.30
CA THR A 74 3.86 8.19 4.93
C THR A 74 4.56 9.40 4.33
N VAL A 75 4.47 9.60 3.02
CA VAL A 75 5.02 10.81 2.36
C VAL A 75 4.29 12.07 2.83
N VAL A 76 2.96 12.01 2.94
CA VAL A 76 2.16 13.12 3.48
C VAL A 76 2.52 13.40 4.95
N LEU A 77 2.72 12.36 5.76
CA LEU A 77 3.16 12.50 7.16
C LEU A 77 4.53 13.16 7.26
N LEU A 78 5.47 12.79 6.39
CA LEU A 78 6.79 13.44 6.32
C LEU A 78 6.65 14.94 6.02
N MET A 79 5.81 15.30 5.06
CA MET A 79 5.55 16.71 4.72
C MET A 79 4.95 17.48 5.90
N LYS A 80 3.94 16.91 6.56
CA LYS A 80 3.30 17.51 7.74
C LYS A 80 4.30 17.75 8.86
N ARG A 81 5.12 16.74 9.20
CA ARG A 81 6.15 16.85 10.25
C ARG A 81 7.18 17.92 9.92
N THR A 82 7.64 17.96 8.66
CA THR A 82 8.60 18.96 8.21
C THR A 82 8.04 20.38 8.37
N TYR A 83 6.77 20.59 7.99
CA TYR A 83 6.12 21.88 8.17
C TYR A 83 5.92 22.24 9.65
N SER A 84 5.51 21.28 10.49
CA SER A 84 5.38 21.50 11.93
C SER A 84 6.70 21.91 12.57
N PHE A 85 7.81 21.26 12.22
CA PHE A 85 9.15 21.67 12.69
C PHE A 85 9.55 23.05 12.19
N TYR A 86 9.27 23.36 10.92
CA TYR A 86 9.53 24.67 10.35
C TYR A 86 8.75 25.77 11.09
N ALA A 87 7.44 25.58 11.31
CA ALA A 87 6.59 26.53 12.02
C ALA A 87 7.08 26.75 13.46
N LEU A 88 7.45 25.67 14.16
CA LEU A 88 8.00 25.75 15.52
C LEU A 88 9.31 26.57 15.56
N LEU A 89 10.23 26.34 14.63
CA LEU A 89 11.45 27.15 14.56
C LEU A 89 11.16 28.62 14.27
N GLN A 90 10.16 28.90 13.43
CA GLN A 90 9.76 30.27 13.13
C GLN A 90 9.14 31.00 14.32
N THR A 91 8.49 30.28 15.24
CA THR A 91 7.95 30.88 16.48
C THR A 91 9.00 31.11 17.57
N LEU A 92 10.13 30.39 17.50
CA LEU A 92 11.21 30.49 18.47
C LEU A 92 12.27 31.54 18.08
N ASN A 93 12.17 32.09 16.88
CA ASN A 93 13.03 33.13 16.33
C ASN A 93 12.29 34.47 16.32
#